data_AF-A0A2M7X4Q0-F1
#
_entry.id   AF-A0A2M7X4Q0-F1
#
_cell.length_a   1.000
_cell.length_b   1.000
_cell.length_c   1.000
_cell.angle_alpha   90.00
_cell.angle_beta   90.00
_cell.angle_gamma   90.00
#
_symmetry.space_group_name_H-M   'P 1'
#
loop_
_entity.id
_entity.type
_entity.pdbx_description
1 polymer ?
#
loop_
_entity_poly.entity_id
_entity_poly.type
_entity_poly.pdbx_seq_one_letter_code
_entity_poly.pdbx_strand_id
1 'polypeptide(L)'
;MLKVKILIFRIACRLLGYQYRTATTKEEVEKVYRLRDLVYREFSYEEGKTKDEFDEYSDYVFIEKNNEVVGAVRIIKNSFLGLPIEKFFNVKLNEGEYLRNVCEVSRLTIKSQYRGGLRLVGIGILIGI
;
A
#
# COMPACT_ATOMS: atom_id res chain seq x y z
N MET A 1 7.46 6.85 25.06
CA MET A 1 6.48 7.77 24.43
C MET A 1 5.94 7.30 23.07
N LEU A 2 6.79 6.89 22.10
CA LEU A 2 6.32 6.49 20.77
C LEU A 2 5.32 5.32 20.78
N LYS A 3 5.62 4.24 21.52
CA LYS A 3 4.72 3.07 21.65
C LYS A 3 3.31 3.44 22.17
N VAL A 4 3.24 4.39 23.11
CA VAL A 4 1.96 4.88 23.67
C VAL A 4 1.18 5.68 22.61
N LYS A 5 1.85 6.53 21.83
CA LYS A 5 1.23 7.26 20.72
C LYS A 5 0.69 6.31 19.64
N ILE A 6 1.45 5.27 19.29
CA ILE A 6 1.02 4.23 18.34
C ILE A 6 -0.20 3.47 18.88
N LEU A 7 -0.21 3.13 20.17
CA LEU A 7 -1.34 2.46 20.80
C LEU A 7 -2.59 3.33 20.77
N ILE A 8 -2.48 4.60 21.16
CA ILE A 8 -3.59 5.57 21.11
C ILE A 8 -4.12 5.72 19.68
N PHE A 9 -3.22 5.84 18.70
CA PHE A 9 -3.59 5.91 17.28
C PHE A 9 -4.33 4.65 16.81
N ARG A 10 -3.85 3.46 17.16
CA ARG A 10 -4.53 2.19 16.83
C ARG A 10 -5.92 2.09 17.44
N ILE A 11 -6.08 2.52 18.70
CA ILE A 11 -7.37 2.56 19.38
C ILE A 11 -8.31 3.55 18.67
N ALA A 12 -7.84 4.76 18.37
CA ALA A 12 -8.62 5.77 17.68
C ALA A 12 -9.07 5.29 16.28
N CYS A 13 -8.18 4.68 15.50
CA CYS A 13 -8.53 4.10 14.21
C CYS A 13 -9.63 3.02 14.33
N ARG A 14 -9.51 2.12 15.31
CA ARG A 14 -10.53 1.08 15.57
C ARG A 14 -11.88 1.69 15.98
N LEU A 15 -11.89 2.68 16.89
CA LEU A 15 -13.11 3.38 17.30
C LEU A 15 -13.78 4.12 16.15
N LEU A 16 -12.99 4.63 15.20
CA LEU A 16 -13.48 5.28 13.98
C LEU A 16 -13.84 4.29 12.86
N GLY A 17 -13.81 2.98 13.14
CA GLY A 17 -14.21 1.92 12.22
C GLY A 17 -13.17 1.53 11.17
N TYR A 18 -11.91 1.95 11.31
CA TYR A 18 -10.82 1.56 10.41
C TYR A 18 -10.19 0.23 10.84
N GLN A 19 -10.01 -0.66 9.88
CA GLN A 19 -9.31 -1.93 10.05
C GLN A 19 -8.16 -2.02 9.05
N TYR A 20 -6.96 -2.37 9.52
CA TYR A 20 -5.76 -2.51 8.70
C TYR A 20 -5.45 -4.00 8.57
N ARG A 21 -5.26 -4.48 7.35
CA ARG A 21 -5.11 -5.91 7.03
C ARG A 21 -4.09 -6.11 5.92
N THR A 22 -3.41 -7.25 5.93
CA THR A 22 -2.64 -7.73 4.77
C THR A 22 -3.58 -8.55 3.89
N ALA A 23 -3.54 -8.36 2.58
CA ALA A 23 -4.29 -9.20 1.65
C ALA A 23 -3.62 -10.57 1.57
N THR A 24 -4.31 -11.62 2.01
CA THR A 24 -3.79 -13.01 2.00
C THR A 24 -4.57 -13.91 1.06
N THR A 25 -5.71 -13.43 0.54
CA THR A 25 -6.57 -14.14 -0.39
C THR A 25 -6.66 -13.42 -1.74
N LYS A 26 -6.96 -14.17 -2.82
CA LYS A 26 -7.17 -13.59 -4.15
C LYS A 26 -8.31 -12.57 -4.17
N GLU A 27 -9.35 -12.79 -3.36
CA GLU A 27 -10.49 -11.86 -3.26
C GLU A 27 -10.06 -10.51 -2.66
N GLU A 28 -9.24 -10.52 -1.60
CA GLU A 28 -8.72 -9.30 -0.97
C GLU A 28 -7.78 -8.54 -1.91
N VAL A 29 -6.90 -9.26 -2.60
CA VAL A 29 -6.03 -8.66 -3.63
C VAL A 29 -6.85 -8.00 -4.74
N GLU A 30 -7.94 -8.65 -5.18
CA GLU A 30 -8.84 -8.09 -6.18
C GLU A 30 -9.56 -6.82 -5.67
N LYS A 31 -9.93 -6.76 -4.39
CA LYS A 31 -10.47 -5.51 -3.78
C LYS A 31 -9.44 -4.38 -3.82
N VAL A 32 -8.16 -4.67 -3.60
CA VAL A 32 -7.07 -3.69 -3.71
C VAL A 32 -6.90 -3.20 -5.15
N TYR A 33 -6.95 -4.10 -6.14
CA TYR A 33 -6.89 -3.71 -7.55
C TYR A 33 -8.05 -2.82 -7.96
N ARG A 34 -9.27 -3.14 -7.55
CA ARG A 34 -10.45 -2.29 -7.80
C ARG A 34 -10.30 -0.89 -7.18
N LEU A 35 -9.77 -0.80 -5.97
CA LEU A 35 -9.44 0.50 -5.35
C LEU A 35 -8.42 1.26 -6.20
N ARG A 36 -7.34 0.58 -6.63
CA ARG A 36 -6.29 1.19 -7.44
C ARG A 36 -6.84 1.72 -8.75
N ASP A 37 -7.61 0.91 -9.49
CA ASP A 37 -8.28 1.31 -10.74
C ASP A 37 -9.21 2.50 -10.54
N LEU A 38 -9.99 2.51 -9.45
CA LEU A 38 -10.85 3.66 -9.10
C LEU A 38 -10.01 4.93 -8.91
N VAL A 39 -8.97 4.86 -8.09
CA VAL A 39 -8.13 6.02 -7.77
C VAL A 39 -7.35 6.50 -9.00
N TYR A 40 -6.81 5.59 -9.81
CA TYR A 40 -5.98 5.93 -10.96
C TYR A 40 -6.81 6.56 -12.10
N ARG A 41 -8.07 6.16 -12.26
CA ARG A 41 -9.00 6.82 -13.19
C ARG A 41 -9.25 8.29 -12.84
N GLU A 42 -9.20 8.66 -11.55
CA GLU A 42 -9.27 10.08 -11.14
C GLU A 42 -8.11 10.91 -11.70
N PHE A 43 -6.98 10.27 -12.05
CA PHE A 43 -5.80 10.89 -12.63
C PHE A 43 -5.62 10.57 -14.12
N SER A 44 -6.71 10.15 -14.81
CA SER A 44 -6.72 9.86 -16.25
C SER A 44 -5.79 8.74 -16.70
N TYR A 45 -5.44 7.79 -15.82
CA TYR A 45 -4.79 6.55 -16.23
C TYR A 45 -5.81 5.60 -16.90
N GLU A 46 -5.37 4.88 -17.93
CA GLU A 46 -6.22 3.94 -18.67
C GLU A 46 -6.65 2.72 -17.83
N GLU A 47 -7.90 2.29 -18.01
CA GLU A 47 -8.48 1.13 -17.35
C GLU A 47 -7.75 -0.16 -17.76
N GLY A 48 -7.54 -1.07 -16.80
CA GLY A 48 -6.85 -2.34 -17.05
C GLY A 48 -5.32 -2.26 -17.12
N LYS A 49 -4.73 -1.05 -17.15
CA LYS A 49 -3.26 -0.85 -17.15
C LYS A 49 -2.65 -0.60 -15.77
N THR A 50 -3.43 -0.69 -14.70
CA THR A 50 -2.87 -0.46 -13.36
C THR A 50 -2.08 -1.65 -12.83
N LYS A 51 -2.26 -2.84 -13.44
CA LYS A 51 -1.49 -4.04 -13.12
C LYS A 51 -0.16 -4.08 -13.87
N ASP A 52 0.89 -4.50 -13.18
CA ASP A 52 2.23 -4.66 -13.75
C ASP A 52 2.87 -6.00 -13.34
N GLU A 53 4.02 -6.32 -13.92
CA GLU A 53 4.74 -7.60 -13.68
C GLU A 53 5.19 -7.79 -12.22
N PHE A 54 5.26 -6.72 -11.43
CA PHE A 54 5.69 -6.77 -10.02
C PHE A 54 4.54 -7.15 -9.09
N ASP A 55 3.29 -7.00 -9.53
CA ASP A 55 2.11 -7.28 -8.71
C ASP A 55 2.03 -8.74 -8.22
N GLU A 56 2.58 -9.70 -8.98
CA GLU A 56 2.63 -11.13 -8.60
C GLU A 56 3.60 -11.39 -7.43
N TYR A 57 4.62 -10.56 -7.27
CA TYR A 57 5.65 -10.67 -6.23
C TYR A 57 5.44 -9.68 -5.09
N SER A 58 4.25 -9.12 -5.00
CA SER A 58 3.91 -8.03 -4.08
C SER A 58 3.01 -8.49 -2.95
N ASP A 59 3.32 -8.01 -1.75
CA ASP A 59 2.38 -8.01 -0.63
C ASP A 59 1.56 -6.71 -0.66
N TYR A 60 0.32 -6.78 -0.20
CA TYR A 60 -0.55 -5.61 -0.08
C TYR A 60 -1.03 -5.44 1.34
N VAL A 61 -0.91 -4.21 1.84
CA VAL A 61 -1.58 -3.77 3.06
C VAL A 61 -2.73 -2.87 2.66
N PHE A 62 -3.92 -3.15 3.17
CA PHE A 62 -5.13 -2.42 2.86
C PHE A 62 -5.91 -2.06 4.10
N ILE A 63 -6.79 -1.07 3.94
CA ILE A 63 -7.57 -0.48 5.01
C ILE A 63 -9.04 -0.60 4.64
N GLU A 64 -9.81 -1.20 5.53
CA GLU A 64 -11.26 -1.31 5.42
C GLU A 64 -11.95 -0.33 6.36
N LYS A 65 -13.07 0.21 5.93
CA LYS A 65 -14.05 0.91 6.76
C LYS A 65 -15.43 0.55 6.27
N ASN A 66 -16.33 0.14 7.17
CA ASN A 66 -17.69 -0.29 6.83
C ASN A 66 -17.71 -1.36 5.70
N ASN A 67 -16.83 -2.36 5.77
CA ASN A 67 -16.64 -3.43 4.77
C ASN A 67 -16.23 -2.97 3.36
N GLU A 68 -15.73 -1.74 3.24
CA GLU A 68 -15.23 -1.19 1.98
C GLU A 68 -13.73 -0.91 2.10
N VAL A 69 -12.94 -1.30 1.09
CA VAL A 69 -11.51 -0.93 1.03
C VAL A 69 -11.39 0.56 0.68
N VAL A 70 -10.79 1.33 1.59
CA VAL A 70 -10.66 2.80 1.52
C VAL A 70 -9.25 3.29 1.27
N GLY A 71 -8.25 2.43 1.48
CA GLY A 71 -6.86 2.70 1.16
C GLY A 71 -6.06 1.41 1.03
N ALA A 72 -4.97 1.47 0.28
CA ALA A 72 -4.03 0.36 0.13
C ALA A 72 -2.63 0.86 -0.22
N VAL A 73 -1.64 0.00 0.02
CA VAL A 73 -0.25 0.18 -0.37
C VAL A 73 0.32 -1.16 -0.82
N ARG A 74 1.24 -1.12 -1.77
CA ARG A 74 1.97 -2.27 -2.29
C ARG A 74 3.37 -2.31 -1.67
N ILE A 75 3.82 -3.49 -1.25
CA ILE A 75 5.16 -3.76 -0.75
C ILE A 75 5.79 -4.81 -1.66
N ILE A 76 6.84 -4.44 -2.37
CA ILE A 76 7.55 -5.30 -3.32
C ILE A 76 8.85 -5.74 -2.66
N LYS A 77 8.97 -7.02 -2.36
CA LYS A 77 10.25 -7.59 -1.93
C LYS A 77 11.15 -7.72 -3.13
N ASN A 78 12.45 -7.48 -2.94
CA ASN A 78 13.40 -7.71 -4.01
C ASN A 78 13.33 -9.17 -4.50
N SER A 79 13.26 -9.35 -5.81
CA SER A 79 13.13 -10.64 -6.48
C SER A 79 14.07 -10.71 -7.68
N PHE A 80 14.00 -11.77 -8.48
CA PHE A 80 14.78 -11.86 -9.71
C PHE A 80 14.41 -10.78 -10.75
N LEU A 81 13.24 -10.14 -10.61
CA LEU A 81 12.82 -9.01 -11.44
C LEU A 81 13.47 -7.67 -11.01
N GLY A 82 14.18 -7.65 -9.88
CA GLY A 82 14.63 -6.43 -9.24
C GLY A 82 13.46 -5.60 -8.67
N LEU A 83 13.73 -4.35 -8.30
CA LEU A 83 12.72 -3.39 -7.88
C LEU A 83 12.30 -2.45 -9.03
N PRO A 84 11.05 -1.99 -9.08
CA PRO A 84 10.60 -1.04 -10.11
C PRO A 84 11.49 0.20 -10.24
N ILE A 85 12.03 0.72 -9.14
CA ILE A 85 12.92 1.89 -9.18
C ILE A 85 14.21 1.62 -9.98
N GLU A 86 14.71 0.39 -9.95
CA GLU A 86 15.89 -0.02 -10.73
C GLU A 86 15.56 -0.11 -12.22
N LYS A 87 14.37 -0.62 -12.54
CA LYS A 87 13.90 -0.79 -13.92
C LYS A 87 13.51 0.51 -14.61
N PHE A 88 12.81 1.40 -13.90
CA PHE A 88 12.20 2.59 -14.51
C PHE A 88 12.93 3.91 -14.22
N PHE A 89 13.79 3.97 -13.20
CA PHE A 89 14.33 5.26 -12.72
C PHE A 89 15.86 5.38 -12.71
N ASN A 90 16.61 4.53 -13.41
CA ASN A 90 18.09 4.57 -13.45
C ASN A 90 18.76 4.59 -12.06
N VAL A 91 18.05 4.15 -11.02
CA VAL A 91 18.59 4.03 -9.68
C VAL A 91 19.28 2.68 -9.58
N LYS A 92 20.56 2.68 -9.23
CA LYS A 92 21.29 1.45 -8.92
C LYS A 92 21.37 1.30 -7.42
N LEU A 93 20.75 0.25 -6.90
CA LEU A 93 20.93 -0.12 -5.50
C LEU A 93 22.27 -0.85 -5.36
N ASN A 94 22.98 -0.60 -4.27
CA ASN A 94 24.28 -1.23 -4.02
C ASN A 94 24.09 -2.76 -3.92
N GLU A 95 24.88 -3.50 -4.69
CA GLU A 95 24.86 -4.96 -4.68
C GLU A 95 25.33 -5.53 -3.33
N GLY A 96 24.79 -6.69 -2.93
CA GLY A 96 25.20 -7.41 -1.73
C GLY A 96 24.03 -7.97 -0.91
N GLU A 97 24.34 -8.57 0.26
CA GLU A 97 23.31 -9.21 1.09
C GLU A 97 22.21 -8.26 1.57
N TYR A 98 22.49 -6.95 1.62
CA TYR A 98 21.53 -5.91 1.98
C TYR A 98 20.30 -5.90 1.06
N LEU A 99 20.48 -6.16 -0.24
CA LEU A 99 19.40 -6.17 -1.22
C LEU A 99 18.31 -7.19 -0.93
N ARG A 100 18.61 -8.28 -0.20
CA ARG A 100 17.61 -9.29 0.20
C ARG A 100 16.65 -8.77 1.29
N ASN A 101 17.03 -7.70 1.98
CA ASN A 101 16.25 -7.10 3.06
C ASN A 101 15.61 -5.76 2.66
N VAL A 102 15.73 -5.35 1.40
CA VAL A 102 15.12 -4.12 0.87
C VAL A 102 13.77 -4.46 0.25
N CYS A 103 12.78 -3.62 0.54
CA CYS A 103 11.50 -3.63 -0.12
C CYS A 103 11.22 -2.25 -0.72
N GLU A 104 10.56 -2.21 -1.88
CA GLU A 104 9.99 -0.99 -2.42
C GLU A 104 8.52 -0.86 -1.97
N VAL A 105 8.19 0.28 -1.38
CA VAL A 105 6.81 0.66 -1.10
C VAL A 105 6.28 1.49 -2.26
N SER A 106 5.20 1.04 -2.88
CA SER A 106 4.63 1.70 -4.06
C SER A 106 3.10 1.68 -4.05
N ARG A 107 2.49 2.32 -5.05
CA ARG A 107 1.03 2.31 -5.30
C ARG A 107 0.19 2.68 -4.08
N LEU A 108 0.63 3.66 -3.29
CA LEU A 108 -0.19 4.23 -2.22
C LEU A 108 -1.47 4.81 -2.83
N THR A 109 -2.60 4.21 -2.48
CA THR A 109 -3.91 4.55 -3.03
C THR A 109 -4.88 4.77 -1.89
N ILE A 110 -5.61 5.89 -1.93
CA ILE A 110 -6.59 6.27 -0.90
C ILE A 110 -7.80 6.80 -1.63
N LYS A 111 -9.02 6.38 -1.29
CA LYS A 111 -10.25 6.97 -1.86
C LYS A 111 -10.31 8.46 -1.54
N SER A 112 -10.69 9.29 -2.52
CA SER A 112 -10.70 10.75 -2.44
C SER A 112 -11.37 11.30 -1.17
N GLN A 113 -12.54 10.79 -0.80
CA GLN A 113 -13.29 11.18 0.41
C GLN A 113 -12.56 10.90 1.74
N TYR A 114 -11.50 10.08 1.74
CA TYR A 114 -10.66 9.79 2.90
C TYR A 114 -9.30 10.49 2.85
N ARG A 115 -9.02 11.28 1.80
CA ARG A 115 -7.84 12.14 1.68
C ARG A 115 -8.13 13.45 2.44
N GLY A 116 -7.91 13.49 3.76
CA GLY A 116 -8.25 14.65 4.60
C GLY A 116 -7.30 14.86 5.79
N GLY A 117 -7.51 15.97 6.54
CA GLY A 117 -6.52 16.57 7.46
C GLY A 117 -5.94 15.67 8.56
N LEU A 118 -6.69 14.68 9.06
CA LEU A 118 -6.18 13.73 10.06
C LEU A 118 -5.26 12.65 9.45
N ARG A 119 -5.23 12.50 8.11
CA ARG A 119 -4.43 11.56 7.33
C ARG A 119 -4.38 10.13 7.91
N LEU A 120 -5.41 9.68 8.64
CA LEU A 120 -5.38 8.41 9.38
C LEU A 120 -5.01 7.23 8.50
N VAL A 121 -5.55 7.20 7.27
CA VAL A 121 -5.26 6.16 6.28
C VAL A 121 -3.77 6.16 5.89
N GLY A 122 -3.23 7.31 5.48
CA GLY A 122 -1.82 7.45 5.10
C GLY A 122 -0.85 7.30 6.27
N ILE A 123 -1.16 7.89 7.42
CA ILE A 123 -0.36 7.78 8.66
C ILE A 123 -0.33 6.35 9.16
N GLY A 124 -1.46 5.63 9.13
CA GLY A 124 -1.49 4.23 9.58
C GLY A 124 -0.69 3.30 8.69
N ILE A 125 -0.62 3.57 7.39
CA ILE A 125 0.27 2.85 6.46
C ILE A 125 1.74 3.15 6.80
N LEU A 126 2.10 4.41 7.07
CA LEU A 126 3.48 4.83 7.34
C LEU A 126 4.00 4.46 8.73
N ILE A 127 3.11 4.30 9.73
CA ILE A 127 3.46 3.93 11.12
C ILE A 127 3.38 2.40 11.34
N GLY A 128 2.67 1.68 10.48
CA GLY A 128 2.46 0.23 10.59
C GLY A 128 3.55 -0.64 9.96
N ILE A 129 4.48 -0.03 9.21
CA ILE A 129 5.74 -0.62 8.70
C ILE A 129 6.84 -0.32 9.72
#